data_AF-D3T345-F1
#
_entry.id   AF-D3T345-F1
#
_cell.length_a   1.000
_cell.length_b   1.000
_cell.length_c   1.000
_cell.angle_alpha   90.00
_cell.angle_beta   90.00
_cell.angle_gamma   90.00
#
_symmetry.space_group_name_H-M   'P 1'
#
loop_
_entity.id
_entity.type
_entity.pdbx_description
1 polymer ?
#
loop_
_entity_poly.entity_id
_entity_poly.type
_entity_poly.pdbx_seq_one_letter_code
_entity_poly.pdbx_strand_id
1 'polypeptide(L)'
;MARQVSKGRSVKLTVPAGFGPVEANKFYEILGFFGMAVDNAQESEQVVLLTEQAEYETSQTDAAINYNVGDKLYFDPANKVFTTAADDGAGNAFRLVGRVTQGKDTNGVIWFILGPQV
;
A
#
# COMPACT_ATOMS: atom_id res chain seq x y z
N MET A 1 -15.04 27.95 7.49
CA MET A 1 -14.22 27.68 8.69
C MET A 1 -13.42 26.41 8.43
N ALA A 2 -12.10 26.42 8.60
CA ALA A 2 -11.24 25.24 8.46
C ALA A 2 -10.65 24.88 9.83
N ARG A 3 -10.50 23.58 10.12
CA ARG A 3 -9.83 23.10 11.34
C ARG A 3 -8.92 21.94 10.99
N GLN A 4 -7.76 21.89 11.63
CA GLN A 4 -6.91 20.71 11.58
C GLN A 4 -7.56 19.60 12.43
N VAL A 5 -7.72 18.41 11.84
CA VAL A 5 -8.34 17.24 12.52
C VAL A 5 -7.28 16.20 12.90
N SER A 6 -6.22 16.06 12.10
CA SER A 6 -5.16 15.07 12.28
C SER A 6 -3.85 15.58 11.66
N LYS A 7 -2.74 14.91 11.98
CA LYS A 7 -1.42 15.11 11.36
C LYS A 7 -1.14 14.14 10.20
N GLY A 8 -2.15 13.39 9.74
CA GLY A 8 -2.04 12.54 8.55
C GLY A 8 -1.31 11.21 8.76
N ARG A 9 -1.17 10.74 10.01
CA ARG A 9 -0.62 9.41 10.30
C ARG A 9 -1.54 8.27 9.89
N SER A 10 -2.83 8.56 9.87
CA SER A 10 -3.85 7.64 9.39
C SER A 10 -5.03 8.40 8.81
N VAL A 11 -5.77 7.70 7.97
CA VAL A 11 -7.03 8.16 7.39
C VAL A 11 -8.12 7.13 7.67
N LYS A 12 -9.30 7.61 8.05
CA LYS A 12 -10.49 6.78 8.20
C LYS A 12 -11.39 6.99 6.99
N LEU A 13 -11.73 5.91 6.31
CA LEU A 13 -12.52 5.95 5.08
C LEU A 13 -13.57 4.83 5.08
N THR A 14 -14.54 4.96 4.19
CA THR A 14 -15.54 3.91 3.95
C THR A 14 -15.11 3.08 2.74
N VAL A 15 -15.10 1.75 2.89
CA VAL A 15 -14.75 0.83 1.80
C VAL A 15 -15.82 0.95 0.69
N PRO A 16 -15.43 1.25 -0.57
CA PRO A 16 -16.39 1.35 -1.67
C PRO A 16 -17.11 0.02 -1.95
N ALA A 17 -18.34 0.11 -2.44
CA ALA A 17 -19.05 -1.07 -2.97
C ALA A 17 -18.26 -1.69 -4.13
N GLY A 18 -18.18 -3.02 -4.18
CA GLY A 18 -17.42 -3.77 -5.18
C GLY A 18 -15.90 -3.81 -4.97
N PHE A 19 -15.37 -3.25 -3.87
CA PHE A 19 -13.94 -3.34 -3.54
C PHE A 19 -13.53 -4.73 -3.02
N GLY A 20 -14.48 -5.48 -2.48
CA GLY A 20 -14.23 -6.69 -1.71
C GLY A 20 -13.73 -6.42 -0.28
N PRO A 21 -13.43 -7.49 0.48
CA PRO A 21 -13.00 -7.38 1.86
C PRO A 21 -11.60 -6.76 1.99
N VAL A 22 -11.43 -5.99 3.05
CA VAL A 22 -10.16 -5.44 3.53
C VAL A 22 -9.73 -6.24 4.76
N GLU A 23 -8.50 -6.72 4.75
CA GLU A 23 -7.92 -7.48 5.86
C GLU A 23 -6.90 -6.62 6.60
N ALA A 24 -6.86 -6.76 7.92
CA ALA A 24 -5.88 -6.10 8.75
C ALA A 24 -4.44 -6.51 8.37
N ASN A 25 -3.50 -5.60 8.58
CA ASN A 25 -2.06 -5.75 8.32
C ASN A 25 -1.70 -5.95 6.83
N LYS A 26 -2.61 -5.59 5.92
CA LYS A 26 -2.33 -5.53 4.48
C LYS A 26 -2.41 -4.10 3.94
N PHE A 27 -1.64 -3.82 2.91
CA PHE A 27 -1.65 -2.58 2.16
C PHE A 27 -2.73 -2.57 1.09
N TYR A 28 -3.38 -1.42 0.96
CA TYR A 28 -4.43 -1.17 -0.01
C TYR A 28 -4.33 0.24 -0.56
N GLU A 29 -4.85 0.42 -1.76
CA GLU A 29 -5.22 1.72 -2.31
C GLU A 29 -6.74 1.85 -2.32
N ILE A 30 -7.29 2.74 -1.48
CA ILE A 30 -8.74 2.94 -1.33
C ILE A 30 -9.06 4.42 -1.48
N LEU A 31 -9.95 4.76 -2.41
CA LEU A 31 -10.35 6.15 -2.72
C LEU A 31 -9.15 7.08 -2.95
N GLY A 32 -8.06 6.55 -3.52
CA GLY A 32 -6.84 7.28 -3.78
C GLY A 32 -5.90 7.44 -2.58
N PHE A 33 -6.21 6.89 -1.41
CA PHE A 33 -5.28 6.80 -0.28
C PHE A 33 -4.57 5.45 -0.28
N PHE A 34 -3.25 5.46 -0.07
CA PHE A 34 -2.47 4.24 0.07
C PHE A 34 -1.95 4.08 1.49
N GLY A 35 -2.12 2.90 2.07
CA GLY A 35 -1.67 2.63 3.43
C GLY A 35 -1.99 1.21 3.89
N MET A 36 -1.50 0.89 5.09
CA MET A 36 -1.76 -0.42 5.73
C MET A 36 -3.06 -0.37 6.54
N ALA A 37 -3.97 -1.29 6.29
CA ALA A 37 -5.17 -1.44 7.10
C ALA A 37 -4.83 -1.94 8.51
N VAL A 38 -5.39 -1.32 9.55
CA VAL A 38 -5.20 -1.75 10.95
C VAL A 38 -6.30 -2.69 11.44
N ASP A 39 -7.39 -2.74 10.70
CA ASP A 39 -8.60 -3.48 11.01
C ASP A 39 -9.17 -4.16 9.76
N ASN A 40 -9.96 -5.20 9.98
CA ASN A 40 -10.72 -5.84 8.91
C ASN A 40 -11.98 -5.00 8.62
N ALA A 41 -12.38 -4.91 7.36
CA ALA A 41 -13.62 -4.25 6.99
C ALA A 41 -14.25 -4.92 5.76
N GLN A 42 -15.57 -4.97 5.74
CA GLN A 42 -16.36 -5.33 4.55
C GLN A 42 -16.69 -4.09 3.72
N GLU A 43 -17.29 -4.31 2.56
CA GLU A 43 -17.81 -3.22 1.73
C GLU A 43 -18.81 -2.36 2.52
N SER A 44 -18.77 -1.04 2.29
CA SER A 44 -19.57 -0.04 3.00
C SER A 44 -19.28 0.12 4.50
N GLU A 45 -18.33 -0.65 5.06
CA GLU A 45 -17.83 -0.44 6.42
C GLU A 45 -16.68 0.57 6.45
N GLN A 46 -16.37 1.07 7.64
CA GLN A 46 -15.23 1.96 7.83
C GLN A 46 -13.97 1.17 8.11
N VAL A 47 -12.86 1.60 7.52
CA VAL A 47 -11.52 1.08 7.79
C VAL A 47 -10.56 2.23 8.04
N VAL A 48 -9.51 1.96 8.82
CA VAL A 48 -8.42 2.91 9.04
C VAL A 48 -7.18 2.43 8.30
N LEU A 49 -6.64 3.29 7.44
CA LEU A 49 -5.34 3.07 6.79
C LEU A 49 -4.26 3.87 7.51
N LEU A 50 -3.16 3.23 7.89
CA LEU A 50 -1.92 3.88 8.30
C LEU A 50 -1.19 4.41 7.07
N THR A 51 -1.02 5.71 7.03
CA THR A 51 -0.41 6.47 5.93
C THR A 51 0.89 7.15 6.37
N GLU A 52 1.35 6.87 7.59
CA GLU A 52 2.57 7.44 8.15
C GLU A 52 3.79 6.98 7.37
N GLN A 53 4.67 7.94 7.08
CA GLN A 53 5.97 7.66 6.51
C GLN A 53 6.86 6.96 7.55
N ALA A 54 6.97 5.65 7.39
CA ALA A 54 7.77 4.77 8.22
C ALA A 54 8.33 3.63 7.36
N GLU A 55 9.26 2.88 7.93
CA GLU A 55 9.71 1.62 7.36
C GLU A 55 8.70 0.52 7.71
N TYR A 56 8.36 -0.31 6.73
CA TYR A 56 7.42 -1.40 6.87
C TYR A 56 8.04 -2.70 6.35
N GLU A 57 7.69 -3.79 7.02
CA GLU A 57 7.92 -5.16 6.57
C GLU A 57 6.64 -5.69 5.91
N THR A 58 6.76 -6.38 4.77
CA THR A 58 5.60 -6.95 4.09
C THR A 58 5.96 -8.16 3.23
N SER A 59 5.02 -9.11 3.16
CA SER A 59 5.04 -10.26 2.25
C SER A 59 4.10 -10.09 1.04
N GLN A 60 3.47 -8.93 0.86
CA GLN A 60 2.61 -8.65 -0.30
C GLN A 60 3.45 -8.37 -1.55
N THR A 61 4.32 -9.30 -1.94
CA THR A 61 5.21 -9.13 -3.08
C THR A 61 4.77 -9.97 -4.26
N ASP A 62 5.07 -9.50 -5.47
CA ASP A 62 4.99 -10.34 -6.66
C ASP A 62 6.05 -11.45 -6.56
N ALA A 63 5.62 -12.71 -6.70
CA ALA A 63 6.47 -13.88 -6.62
C ALA A 63 7.57 -13.89 -7.69
N ALA A 64 7.30 -13.36 -8.88
CA ALA A 64 8.20 -13.37 -10.03
C ALA A 64 9.29 -12.29 -9.98
N ILE A 65 9.17 -11.32 -9.07
CA ILE A 65 10.04 -10.15 -9.02
C ILE A 65 11.09 -10.29 -7.91
N ASN A 66 12.31 -9.92 -8.26
CA ASN A 66 13.40 -9.68 -7.33
C ASN A 66 13.40 -8.20 -6.91
N TYR A 67 13.54 -7.96 -5.60
CA TYR A 67 13.58 -6.62 -5.02
C TYR A 67 14.95 -6.39 -4.42
N ASN A 68 15.66 -5.37 -4.91
CA ASN A 68 16.96 -4.97 -4.40
C ASN A 68 16.85 -3.67 -3.60
N VAL A 69 17.77 -3.48 -2.66
CA VAL A 69 17.84 -2.23 -1.88
C VAL A 69 17.98 -1.02 -2.81
N GLY A 70 17.13 -0.02 -2.61
CA GLY A 70 17.09 1.21 -3.40
C GLY A 70 16.10 1.21 -4.58
N ASP A 71 15.56 0.04 -4.94
CA ASP A 71 14.56 -0.08 -6.00
C ASP A 71 13.33 0.79 -5.69
N LYS A 72 12.76 1.39 -6.75
CA LYS A 72 11.47 2.04 -6.66
C LYS A 72 10.40 0.98 -6.46
N LEU A 73 9.52 1.22 -5.50
CA LEU A 73 8.46 0.30 -5.17
C LEU A 73 7.11 0.88 -5.60
N TYR A 74 6.40 0.13 -6.41
CA TYR A 74 5.06 0.44 -6.91
C TYR A 74 4.04 -0.52 -6.31
N PHE A 75 2.77 -0.13 -6.31
CA PHE A 75 1.67 -1.00 -5.88
C PHE A 75 0.74 -1.32 -7.05
N ASP A 76 0.53 -2.62 -7.29
CA ASP A 76 -0.47 -3.13 -8.21
C ASP A 76 -1.79 -3.32 -7.44
N PRO A 77 -2.79 -2.45 -7.65
CA PRO A 77 -4.06 -2.52 -6.92
C PRO A 77 -4.95 -3.69 -7.36
N ALA A 78 -4.74 -4.25 -8.55
CA ALA A 78 -5.53 -5.35 -9.06
C ALA A 78 -5.12 -6.66 -8.38
N ASN A 79 -3.81 -6.92 -8.33
CA ASN A 79 -3.26 -8.11 -7.66
C ASN A 79 -3.00 -7.89 -6.15
N LYS A 80 -3.08 -6.65 -5.67
CA LYS A 80 -2.86 -6.23 -4.27
C LYS A 80 -1.45 -6.59 -3.77
N VAL A 81 -0.47 -6.43 -4.64
CA VAL A 81 0.96 -6.71 -4.37
C VAL A 81 1.84 -5.52 -4.73
N PHE A 82 2.97 -5.41 -4.06
CA PHE A 82 4.05 -4.54 -4.45
C PHE A 82 4.80 -5.09 -5.66
N THR A 83 5.35 -4.22 -6.49
CA THR A 83 6.08 -4.55 -7.71
C THR A 83 7.15 -3.50 -7.98
N THR A 84 8.13 -3.80 -8.84
CA THR A 84 9.09 -2.83 -9.39
C THR A 84 8.68 -2.32 -10.78
N ALA A 85 7.64 -2.91 -11.38
CA ALA A 85 7.03 -2.42 -12.62
C ALA A 85 6.30 -1.09 -12.37
N ALA A 86 6.44 -0.15 -13.30
CA ALA A 86 5.78 1.15 -13.19
C ALA A 86 4.35 1.16 -13.76
N ASP A 87 3.94 0.11 -14.46
CA ASP A 87 2.62 -0.05 -15.08
C ASP A 87 2.26 -1.54 -15.23
N ASP A 88 1.01 -1.80 -15.61
CA ASP A 88 0.43 -3.13 -15.81
C ASP A 88 0.77 -3.80 -17.15
N GLY A 89 1.66 -3.21 -17.95
CA GLY A 89 1.97 -3.65 -19.31
C GLY A 89 0.89 -3.31 -20.36
N ALA A 90 -0.24 -2.74 -19.94
CA ALA A 90 -1.30 -2.22 -20.80
C ALA A 90 -1.34 -0.67 -20.83
N GLY A 91 -0.36 -0.02 -20.18
CA GLY A 91 -0.21 1.43 -20.13
C GLY A 91 -0.89 2.10 -18.94
N ASN A 92 -1.44 1.34 -17.98
CA ASN A 92 -1.97 1.91 -16.75
C ASN A 92 -0.86 2.00 -15.70
N ALA A 93 -0.44 3.22 -15.37
CA ALA A 93 0.63 3.44 -14.41
C ALA A 93 0.22 2.99 -13.00
N PHE A 94 1.12 2.25 -12.35
CA PHE A 94 1.01 1.92 -10.93
C PHE A 94 1.47 3.08 -10.07
N ARG A 95 0.93 3.15 -8.85
CA ARG A 95 1.32 4.16 -7.87
C ARG A 95 2.73 3.86 -7.37
N LEU A 96 3.63 4.84 -7.47
CA LEU A 96 4.91 4.80 -6.74
C LEU A 96 4.63 5.02 -5.26
N VAL A 97 4.94 4.04 -4.42
CA VAL A 97 4.60 4.04 -2.99
C VAL A 97 5.81 4.11 -2.08
N GLY A 98 7.02 3.81 -2.55
CA GLY A 98 8.20 3.86 -1.68
C GLY A 98 9.48 3.39 -2.33
N ARG A 99 10.44 3.02 -1.49
CA ARG A 99 11.71 2.42 -1.90
C ARG A 99 12.09 1.26 -0.99
N VAL A 100 12.64 0.21 -1.58
CA VAL A 100 13.10 -0.99 -0.87
C VAL A 100 14.30 -0.64 0.00
N THR A 101 14.28 -1.07 1.26
CA THR A 101 15.36 -0.89 2.24
C THR A 101 16.00 -2.22 2.63
N GLN A 102 15.28 -3.33 2.51
CA GLN A 102 15.81 -4.70 2.53
C GLN A 102 15.23 -5.49 1.36
N GLY A 103 16.11 -6.19 0.64
CA GLY A 103 15.71 -7.03 -0.49
C GLY A 103 14.85 -8.23 -0.07
N LYS A 104 14.24 -8.89 -1.06
CA LYS A 104 13.31 -10.00 -0.83
C LYS A 104 14.02 -11.23 -0.25
N ASP A 105 13.54 -11.71 0.89
CA ASP A 105 14.05 -12.92 1.53
C ASP A 105 13.46 -14.22 0.94
N THR A 106 13.84 -15.38 1.50
CA THR A 106 13.33 -16.69 1.06
C THR A 106 11.84 -16.89 1.31
N ASN A 107 11.23 -16.10 2.19
CA ASN A 107 9.79 -16.13 2.48
C ASN A 107 9.01 -15.13 1.62
N GLY A 108 9.69 -14.40 0.75
CA GLY A 108 9.09 -13.37 -0.08
C GLY A 108 8.80 -12.05 0.65
N VAL A 109 9.44 -11.83 1.79
CA VAL A 109 9.30 -10.62 2.61
C VAL A 109 10.32 -9.58 2.18
N ILE A 110 9.89 -8.32 2.08
CA ILE A 110 10.75 -7.15 1.86
C ILE A 110 10.58 -6.14 2.99
N TRP A 111 11.57 -5.27 3.19
CA TRP A 111 11.38 -4.02 3.93
C TRP A 111 11.44 -2.83 2.98
N PHE A 112 10.63 -1.82 3.25
CA PHE A 112 10.62 -0.59 2.45
C PHE A 112 10.26 0.63 3.28
N ILE A 113 10.76 1.80 2.86
CA ILE A 113 10.34 3.09 3.39
C ILE A 113 9.15 3.61 2.58
N LEU A 114 8.03 3.91 3.25
CA LEU A 114 6.86 4.52 2.59
C LEU A 114 7.19 5.94 2.13
N GLY A 115 6.88 6.25 0.88
CA GLY A 115 7.05 7.56 0.30
C GLY A 115 6.02 8.58 0.82
N PRO A 116 6.30 9.89 0.68
CA PRO A 116 5.33 10.94 0.99
C PRO A 116 4.02 10.72 0.24
N GLN A 117 2.90 10.89 0.94
CA GLN A 117 1.54 10.81 0.39
C GLN A 117 1.03 12.22 0.02
N VAL A 118 0.02 12.29 -0.85
CA VAL A 118 -0.58 13.53 -1.39
C VAL A 118 -1.69 14.04 -0.48
#